data_AF-A0A9E4E0D8-F1
#
_entry.id   AF-A0A9E4E0D8-F1
#
_cell.length_a   1.000
_cell.length_b   1.000
_cell.length_c   1.000
_cell.angle_alpha   90.00
_cell.angle_beta   90.00
_cell.angle_gamma   90.00
#
_symmetry.space_group_name_H-M   'P 1'
#
loop_
_entity.id
_entity.type
_entity.pdbx_description
1 polymer ?
#
loop_
_entity_poly.entity_id
_entity_poly.type
_entity_poly.pdbx_seq_one_letter_code
_entity_poly.pdbx_strand_id
1 'polypeptide(L)'
;MAAFGAPLAAAPDLRGHGSPAVHPGASAASLQAGTTEQARKDSAAARSRARSLQSRFERMAMRRLPFVLGGTPECDEVIGRMCLWDSDGDRAPKPEAEEVVAARERLVDELAEVAGEIPGDGWVFGQRILYLVDAGRLAEAASVARRCRLAESWHCAAYLGYVLHRDSDVVGAEEAFRRAMAEMPASMRTEWRDPGPLLDGDLRGWLEDQPDSAAAVEELWALSDPLYLAEGNDRRTAHYSRWVYSMGLADARTPFAIPWGDDMTEVAVRFGWSAGCERLWPESMIHSQRLRVQCLDYPGVFRATPPRSVLERPEGGDEPVLWELPAGLPQSEHLPPYLDSLGSLTGQLGRLLRPEGVILLAAWRTPDLAPRQEMQTDGGATGGAVAAGLFVVQGGAVVLDERTAVASGGAVRVAATVPHSEWGVASVESWAPEDRRAWRLRQAMSFRGVPRDVFALSDLLLIDPESDPDDAEELLEALQPSMVVGGDAAVGVAFEIYGLRPRGEVVHYRAWVEPQSEGLLTRFGRWLGIGRREKASVSWRESVPRGTGTLLRSLSIRLPGLGQGAYQIVIEVFAEGREPLQTRRPFTVESGL
;
A
#
# COMPACT_ATOMS: atom_id res chain seq x y z
N MET A 1 -5.75 -73.66 26.00
CA MET A 1 -5.92 -74.97 26.67
C MET A 1 -5.03 -75.94 25.92
N ALA A 2 -3.96 -76.45 26.56
CA ALA A 2 -3.19 -77.67 26.26
C ALA A 2 -2.78 -78.00 24.80
N ALA A 3 -1.57 -78.45 24.45
CA ALA A 3 -0.44 -78.90 25.24
C ALA A 3 0.78 -79.06 24.32
N PHE A 4 1.93 -78.97 24.96
CA PHE A 4 3.24 -79.44 24.53
C PHE A 4 3.27 -80.91 24.10
N GLY A 5 4.25 -81.27 23.25
CA GLY A 5 4.70 -82.66 23.14
C GLY A 5 5.64 -82.93 21.97
N ALA A 6 6.93 -82.64 22.13
CA ALA A 6 8.00 -83.37 21.45
C ALA A 6 8.36 -84.61 22.30
N PRO A 7 8.93 -85.69 21.73
CA PRO A 7 10.39 -85.84 21.84
C PRO A 7 11.12 -86.59 20.70
N LEU A 8 12.41 -86.23 20.61
CA LEU A 8 13.65 -86.96 20.24
C LEU A 8 13.59 -88.40 19.67
N ALA A 9 14.38 -88.68 18.62
CA ALA A 9 15.73 -89.29 18.75
C ALA A 9 16.41 -89.72 17.42
N ALA A 10 17.73 -89.45 17.38
CA ALA A 10 18.86 -90.24 16.81
C ALA A 10 19.12 -90.35 15.27
N ALA A 11 20.38 -90.03 14.94
CA ALA A 11 21.07 -90.03 13.63
C ALA A 11 21.61 -91.43 13.23
N PRO A 12 22.26 -91.62 12.04
CA PRO A 12 23.66 -91.22 11.87
C PRO A 12 24.09 -90.71 10.47
N ASP A 13 25.31 -90.15 10.48
CA ASP A 13 26.16 -89.58 9.43
C ASP A 13 26.23 -90.30 8.08
N LEU A 14 26.53 -89.52 7.02
CA LEU A 14 27.70 -89.77 6.15
C LEU A 14 28.00 -88.58 5.19
N ARG A 15 29.27 -88.14 5.26
CA ARG A 15 30.11 -87.46 4.22
C ARG A 15 30.02 -85.95 4.07
N GLY A 16 31.06 -85.29 4.59
CA GLY A 16 31.40 -83.91 4.28
C GLY A 16 32.20 -83.75 2.99
N HIS A 17 31.93 -82.65 2.30
CA HIS A 17 32.87 -81.89 1.48
C HIS A 17 32.59 -80.40 1.71
N GLY A 18 33.62 -79.63 2.01
CA GLY A 18 33.53 -78.22 2.37
C GLY A 18 33.23 -77.29 1.19
N SER A 19 32.61 -76.16 1.49
CA SER A 19 32.72 -74.89 0.75
C SER A 19 32.24 -73.73 1.63
N PRO A 20 32.81 -72.52 1.48
CA PRO A 20 32.56 -71.40 2.36
C PRO A 20 31.22 -70.73 2.04
N ALA A 21 30.45 -70.39 3.06
CA ALA A 21 29.27 -69.55 2.91
C ALA A 21 29.71 -68.10 2.67
N VAL A 22 29.55 -67.62 1.44
CA VAL A 22 29.61 -66.19 1.10
C VAL A 22 28.23 -65.62 1.38
N HIS A 23 28.13 -64.66 2.30
CA HIS A 23 26.95 -63.81 2.48
C HIS A 23 26.97 -62.66 1.47
N PRO A 24 26.04 -62.56 0.49
CA PRO A 24 25.89 -61.38 -0.34
C PRO A 24 24.67 -60.59 0.15
N GLY A 25 24.88 -59.58 0.98
CA GLY A 25 23.77 -58.72 1.43
C GLY A 25 24.17 -57.59 2.39
N ALA A 26 25.20 -57.80 3.21
CA ALA A 26 25.62 -56.79 4.19
C ALA A 26 26.49 -55.67 3.58
N SER A 27 27.21 -55.92 2.48
CA SER A 27 28.14 -54.94 1.90
C SER A 27 27.43 -53.80 1.15
N ALA A 28 26.38 -54.07 0.36
CA ALA A 28 25.71 -53.03 -0.43
C ALA A 28 24.94 -52.03 0.46
N ALA A 29 24.24 -52.51 1.48
CA ALA A 29 23.54 -51.66 2.45
C ALA A 29 24.51 -50.85 3.33
N SER A 30 25.65 -51.43 3.72
CA SER A 30 26.69 -50.72 4.49
C SER A 30 27.45 -49.69 3.65
N LEU A 31 27.68 -49.96 2.36
CA LEU A 31 28.25 -49.02 1.41
C LEU A 31 27.28 -47.87 1.10
N GLN A 32 25.99 -48.15 0.90
CA GLN A 32 24.95 -47.12 0.73
C GLN A 32 24.75 -46.26 1.98
N ALA A 33 24.81 -46.86 3.17
CA ALA A 33 24.75 -46.13 4.44
C ALA A 33 26.01 -45.25 4.62
N GLY A 34 27.20 -45.78 4.30
CA GLY A 34 28.46 -45.03 4.33
C GLY A 34 28.53 -43.87 3.34
N THR A 35 28.03 -44.06 2.12
CA THR A 35 27.97 -42.99 1.10
C THR A 35 26.94 -41.91 1.47
N THR A 36 25.81 -42.29 2.07
CA THR A 36 24.79 -41.34 2.53
C THR A 36 25.29 -40.52 3.72
N GLU A 37 25.99 -41.15 4.66
CA GLU A 37 26.58 -40.46 5.81
C GLU A 37 27.72 -39.52 5.39
N GLN A 38 28.57 -39.93 4.46
CA GLN A 38 29.61 -39.06 3.90
C GLN A 38 29.01 -37.87 3.16
N ALA A 39 28.02 -38.09 2.29
CA ALA A 39 27.31 -37.02 1.58
C ALA A 39 26.62 -36.03 2.53
N ARG A 40 26.06 -36.51 3.66
CA ARG A 40 25.51 -35.64 4.72
C ARG A 40 26.59 -34.80 5.40
N LYS A 41 27.74 -35.39 5.72
CA LYS A 41 28.88 -34.67 6.32
C LYS A 41 29.44 -33.61 5.37
N ASP A 42 29.58 -33.94 4.10
CA ASP A 42 30.05 -33.02 3.07
C ASP A 42 29.05 -31.86 2.90
N SER A 43 27.74 -32.16 2.92
CA SER A 43 26.69 -31.14 2.89
C SER A 43 26.72 -30.21 4.11
N ALA A 44 26.91 -30.76 5.31
CA ALA A 44 27.05 -29.99 6.54
C ALA A 44 28.30 -29.10 6.53
N ALA A 45 29.42 -29.59 5.99
CA ALA A 45 30.64 -28.83 5.83
C ALA A 45 30.46 -27.66 4.83
N ALA A 46 29.83 -27.91 3.68
CA ALA A 46 29.49 -26.88 2.70
C ALA A 46 28.58 -25.79 3.30
N ARG A 47 27.53 -26.17 4.03
CA ARG A 47 26.65 -25.22 4.75
C ARG A 47 27.41 -24.39 5.79
N SER A 48 28.30 -25.02 6.56
CA SER A 48 29.14 -24.33 7.55
C SER A 48 30.10 -23.32 6.89
N ARG A 49 30.65 -23.68 5.73
CA ARG A 49 31.47 -22.78 4.91
C ARG A 49 30.65 -21.56 4.49
N ALA A 50 29.46 -21.74 3.91
CA ALA A 50 28.59 -20.63 3.51
C ALA A 50 28.22 -19.71 4.68
N ARG A 51 27.91 -20.26 5.87
CA ARG A 51 27.70 -19.45 7.09
C ARG A 51 28.93 -18.64 7.48
N SER A 52 30.11 -19.21 7.34
CA SER A 52 31.37 -18.53 7.64
C SER A 52 31.65 -17.38 6.66
N LEU A 53 31.36 -17.59 5.36
CA LEU A 53 31.46 -16.56 4.32
C LEU A 53 30.53 -15.39 4.61
N GLN A 54 29.24 -15.68 4.83
CA GLN A 54 28.19 -14.72 5.17
C GLN A 54 28.57 -13.91 6.43
N SER A 55 28.94 -14.60 7.51
CA SER A 55 29.32 -13.95 8.76
C SER A 55 30.58 -13.10 8.63
N ARG A 56 31.53 -13.47 7.75
CA ARG A 56 32.73 -12.68 7.48
C ARG A 56 32.38 -11.39 6.74
N PHE A 57 31.51 -11.47 5.74
CA PHE A 57 30.98 -10.32 5.01
C PHE A 57 30.28 -9.36 5.97
N GLU A 58 29.28 -9.81 6.74
CA GLU A 58 28.50 -8.95 7.63
C GLU A 58 29.35 -8.24 8.69
N ARG A 59 30.34 -8.93 9.27
CA ARG A 59 31.28 -8.32 10.22
C ARG A 59 32.17 -7.25 9.58
N MET A 60 32.48 -7.39 8.29
CA MET A 60 33.24 -6.41 7.54
C MET A 60 32.34 -5.23 7.16
N ALA A 61 31.16 -5.48 6.60
CA ALA A 61 30.17 -4.48 6.23
C ALA A 61 29.79 -3.59 7.42
N MET A 62 29.43 -4.20 8.56
CA MET A 62 29.13 -3.50 9.82
C MET A 62 30.28 -2.58 10.27
N ARG A 63 31.55 -2.98 10.07
CA ARG A 63 32.72 -2.16 10.44
C ARG A 63 32.94 -0.99 9.48
N ARG A 64 32.44 -1.09 8.25
CA ARG A 64 32.55 -0.07 7.20
C ARG A 64 31.32 0.82 7.07
N LEU A 65 30.27 0.58 7.86
CA LEU A 65 29.09 1.46 7.88
C LEU A 65 29.48 2.93 8.10
N PRO A 66 28.84 3.87 7.39
CA PRO A 66 29.09 5.30 7.55
C PRO A 66 28.88 5.76 9.00
N PHE A 67 29.70 6.72 9.43
CA PHE A 67 29.59 7.32 10.75
C PHE A 67 28.70 8.57 10.74
N VAL A 68 27.93 8.73 11.81
CA VAL A 68 27.13 9.92 12.09
C VAL A 68 27.21 10.33 13.56
N LEU A 69 27.21 11.64 13.79
CA LEU A 69 26.96 12.21 15.10
C LEU A 69 25.46 12.09 15.37
N GLY A 70 25.08 11.52 16.50
CA GLY A 70 23.68 11.41 16.87
C GLY A 70 23.52 11.34 18.38
N GLY A 71 22.44 11.96 18.87
CA GLY A 71 21.99 11.83 20.24
C GLY A 71 21.37 10.45 20.51
N THR A 72 20.83 10.27 21.70
CA THR A 72 19.93 9.13 21.95
C THR A 72 18.53 9.57 21.53
N PRO A 73 17.96 9.04 20.43
CA PRO A 73 16.61 9.40 20.04
C PRO A 73 15.62 8.97 21.14
N GLU A 74 14.57 9.76 21.34
CA GLU A 74 13.40 9.30 22.09
C GLU A 74 12.72 8.19 21.27
N CYS A 75 12.42 7.06 21.91
CA CYS A 75 11.77 5.94 21.21
C CYS A 75 10.27 6.21 21.15
N ASP A 76 9.72 6.34 19.94
CA ASP A 76 8.27 6.45 19.72
C ASP A 76 7.59 5.10 19.89
N GLU A 77 8.25 4.02 19.46
CA GLU A 77 7.77 2.66 19.64
C GLU A 77 8.90 1.68 19.98
N VAL A 78 8.59 0.70 20.83
CA VAL A 78 9.50 -0.38 21.21
C VAL A 78 8.92 -1.73 20.80
N ILE A 79 9.64 -2.43 19.93
CA ILE A 79 9.34 -3.82 19.53
C ILE A 79 10.48 -4.69 20.05
N GLY A 80 10.25 -5.39 21.16
CA GLY A 80 11.27 -6.22 21.82
C GLY A 80 12.57 -5.45 22.10
N ARG A 81 13.65 -5.76 21.36
CA ARG A 81 14.98 -5.12 21.49
C ARG A 81 15.17 -3.93 20.54
N MET A 82 14.20 -3.65 19.68
CA MET A 82 14.25 -2.60 18.67
C MET A 82 13.52 -1.35 19.17
N CYS A 83 14.13 -0.19 18.91
CA CYS A 83 13.55 1.13 19.17
C CYS A 83 13.33 1.79 17.81
N LEU A 84 12.10 2.22 17.55
CA LEU A 84 11.69 2.92 16.35
C LEU A 84 11.35 4.35 16.73
N TRP A 85 11.72 5.28 15.86
CA TRP A 85 11.42 6.68 16.03
C TRP A 85 11.28 7.33 14.66
N ASP A 86 10.40 8.31 14.55
CA ASP A 86 10.33 9.18 13.38
C ASP A 86 11.51 10.17 13.45
N SER A 87 12.25 10.30 12.37
CA SER A 87 13.25 11.36 12.26
C SER A 87 12.66 12.44 11.38
N ASP A 88 12.46 13.65 11.92
CA ASP A 88 11.83 14.84 11.31
C ASP A 88 12.47 15.35 9.97
N GLY A 89 13.17 14.51 9.22
CA GLY A 89 13.65 14.81 7.89
C GLY A 89 13.76 13.56 7.02
N ASP A 90 13.33 13.71 5.77
CA ASP A 90 13.51 12.80 4.62
C ASP A 90 14.99 12.60 4.25
N ARG A 91 15.83 12.29 5.24
CA ARG A 91 17.26 12.13 5.03
C ARG A 91 17.52 10.76 4.43
N ALA A 92 18.02 10.76 3.20
CA ALA A 92 18.57 9.55 2.60
C ALA A 92 19.79 9.04 3.39
N PRO A 93 19.96 7.72 3.55
CA PRO A 93 21.16 7.14 4.14
C PRO A 93 22.39 7.47 3.28
N LYS A 94 23.56 7.51 3.92
CA LYS A 94 24.82 7.66 3.19
C LYS A 94 25.07 6.45 2.28
N PRO A 95 25.64 6.64 1.08
CA PRO A 95 25.98 5.54 0.19
C PRO A 95 26.89 4.51 0.86
N GLU A 96 26.69 3.24 0.51
CA GLU A 96 27.53 2.13 0.97
C GLU A 96 28.96 2.27 0.41
N ALA A 97 29.96 1.92 1.22
CA ALA A 97 31.36 2.02 0.80
C ALA A 97 31.67 1.02 -0.33
N GLU A 98 32.46 1.45 -1.33
CA GLU A 98 32.84 0.61 -2.49
C GLU A 98 33.46 -0.73 -2.08
N GLU A 99 34.21 -0.77 -0.97
CA GLU A 99 34.79 -2.00 -0.43
C GLU A 99 33.71 -3.03 0.00
N VAL A 100 32.58 -2.54 0.53
CA VAL A 100 31.46 -3.39 0.93
C VAL A 100 30.72 -3.90 -0.30
N VAL A 101 30.46 -3.03 -1.29
CA VAL A 101 29.88 -3.41 -2.58
C VAL A 101 30.73 -4.51 -3.24
N ALA A 102 32.04 -4.29 -3.36
CA ALA A 102 32.95 -5.27 -3.97
C ALA A 102 33.04 -6.59 -3.16
N ALA A 103 32.88 -6.52 -1.84
CA ALA A 103 32.84 -7.72 -1.00
C ALA A 103 31.51 -8.48 -1.10
N ARG A 104 30.40 -7.78 -1.35
CA ARG A 104 29.08 -8.37 -1.60
C ARG A 104 29.12 -9.19 -2.90
N GLU A 105 29.71 -8.63 -3.96
CA GLU A 105 29.90 -9.37 -5.22
C GLU A 105 30.70 -10.66 -5.01
N ARG A 106 31.82 -10.59 -4.27
CA ARG A 106 32.59 -11.80 -3.94
C ARG A 106 31.78 -12.81 -3.14
N LEU A 107 30.98 -12.36 -2.16
CA LEU A 107 30.11 -13.26 -1.40
C LEU A 107 29.09 -13.95 -2.30
N VAL A 108 28.47 -13.22 -3.23
CA VAL A 108 27.52 -13.78 -4.20
C VAL A 108 28.15 -14.89 -5.02
N ASP A 109 29.37 -14.68 -5.52
CA ASP A 109 30.10 -15.69 -6.30
C ASP A 109 30.46 -16.91 -5.42
N GLU A 110 30.99 -16.70 -4.21
CA GLU A 110 31.32 -17.79 -3.28
C GLU A 110 30.06 -18.60 -2.85
N LEU A 111 28.91 -17.93 -2.67
CA LEU A 111 27.63 -18.59 -2.39
C LEU A 111 27.12 -19.38 -3.60
N ALA A 112 27.35 -18.90 -4.82
CA ALA A 112 27.00 -19.62 -6.04
C ALA A 112 27.79 -20.94 -6.17
N GLU A 113 29.07 -20.94 -5.82
CA GLU A 113 29.90 -22.16 -5.76
C GLU A 113 29.34 -23.16 -4.74
N VAL A 114 29.06 -22.71 -3.50
CA VAL A 114 28.49 -23.58 -2.46
C VAL A 114 27.11 -24.12 -2.88
N ALA A 115 26.27 -23.28 -3.51
CA ALA A 115 24.97 -23.72 -4.03
C ALA A 115 25.11 -24.78 -5.14
N GLY A 116 26.22 -24.82 -5.87
CA GLY A 116 26.54 -25.88 -6.82
C GLY A 116 26.84 -27.22 -6.16
N GLU A 117 27.47 -27.20 -4.97
CA GLU A 117 27.77 -28.39 -4.17
C GLU A 117 26.52 -28.94 -3.46
N ILE A 118 25.67 -28.04 -2.93
CA ILE A 118 24.46 -28.40 -2.17
C ILE A 118 23.20 -27.69 -2.69
N PRO A 119 22.73 -28.01 -3.91
CA PRO A 119 21.63 -27.29 -4.57
C PRO A 119 20.26 -27.43 -3.89
N GLY A 120 20.11 -28.37 -2.95
CA GLY A 120 18.89 -28.60 -2.18
C GLY A 120 18.87 -27.93 -0.81
N ASP A 121 19.93 -27.21 -0.40
CA ASP A 121 19.97 -26.53 0.89
C ASP A 121 19.23 -25.17 0.83
N GLY A 122 18.10 -25.09 1.55
CA GLY A 122 17.24 -23.91 1.56
C GLY A 122 17.88 -22.66 2.15
N TRP A 123 18.81 -22.80 3.09
CA TRP A 123 19.50 -21.67 3.70
C TRP A 123 20.51 -21.06 2.73
N VAL A 124 21.33 -21.87 2.08
CA VAL A 124 22.29 -21.39 1.05
C VAL A 124 21.56 -20.75 -0.13
N PHE A 125 20.47 -21.37 -0.59
CA PHE A 125 19.63 -20.82 -1.65
C PHE A 125 19.04 -19.46 -1.26
N GLY A 126 18.44 -19.36 -0.07
CA GLY A 126 17.86 -18.11 0.42
C GLY A 126 18.89 -16.99 0.54
N GLN A 127 20.06 -17.27 1.13
CA GLN A 127 21.14 -16.30 1.24
C GLN A 127 21.63 -15.82 -0.13
N ARG A 128 21.80 -16.73 -1.09
CA ARG A 128 22.18 -16.35 -2.46
C ARG A 128 21.16 -15.41 -3.10
N ILE A 129 19.86 -15.68 -2.94
CA ILE A 129 18.79 -14.81 -3.45
C ILE A 129 18.84 -13.44 -2.77
N LEU A 130 18.92 -13.38 -1.44
CA LEU A 130 18.96 -12.12 -0.69
C LEU A 130 20.14 -11.24 -1.13
N TYR A 131 21.36 -11.79 -1.20
CA TYR A 131 22.53 -11.00 -1.60
C TYR A 131 22.55 -10.64 -3.10
N LEU A 132 21.93 -11.43 -3.99
CA LEU A 132 21.72 -11.02 -5.38
C LEU A 132 20.76 -9.84 -5.48
N VAL A 133 19.67 -9.85 -4.69
CA VAL A 133 18.71 -8.75 -4.62
C VAL A 133 19.35 -7.50 -4.03
N ASP A 134 20.09 -7.62 -2.94
CA ASP A 134 20.82 -6.49 -2.33
C ASP A 134 21.87 -5.90 -3.29
N ALA A 135 22.46 -6.73 -4.16
CA ALA A 135 23.39 -6.28 -5.19
C ALA A 135 22.69 -5.68 -6.44
N GLY A 136 21.35 -5.63 -6.47
CA GLY A 136 20.59 -5.16 -7.63
C GLY A 136 20.63 -6.12 -8.84
N ARG A 137 21.15 -7.34 -8.69
CA ARG A 137 21.22 -8.37 -9.74
C ARG A 137 19.89 -9.13 -9.89
N LEU A 138 18.79 -8.40 -10.03
CA LEU A 138 17.41 -8.91 -9.99
C LEU A 138 17.12 -9.95 -11.08
N ALA A 139 17.57 -9.71 -12.32
CA ALA A 139 17.40 -10.65 -13.42
C ALA A 139 18.08 -12.01 -13.15
N GLU A 140 19.26 -11.98 -12.51
CA GLU A 140 19.96 -13.20 -12.11
C GLU A 140 19.27 -13.88 -10.93
N ALA A 141 18.87 -13.12 -9.90
CA ALA A 141 18.10 -13.64 -8.78
C ALA A 141 16.84 -14.37 -9.28
N ALA A 142 16.14 -13.79 -10.27
CA ALA A 142 14.93 -14.39 -10.84
C ALA A 142 15.27 -15.67 -11.61
N SER A 143 16.40 -15.69 -12.32
CA SER A 143 16.90 -16.88 -13.01
C SER A 143 17.27 -18.00 -12.04
N VAL A 144 17.90 -17.68 -10.91
CA VAL A 144 18.20 -18.63 -9.82
C VAL A 144 16.92 -19.15 -9.18
N ALA A 145 15.96 -18.26 -8.88
CA ALA A 145 14.69 -18.62 -8.27
C ALA A 145 13.85 -19.55 -9.17
N ARG A 146 13.78 -19.28 -10.47
CA ARG A 146 13.07 -20.14 -11.44
C ARG A 146 13.70 -21.54 -11.59
N ARG A 147 15.00 -21.70 -11.31
CA ARG A 147 15.71 -22.99 -11.35
C ARG A 147 15.82 -23.67 -9.98
N CYS A 148 15.07 -23.20 -8.99
CA CYS A 148 15.10 -23.73 -7.64
C CYS A 148 14.83 -25.25 -7.61
N ARG A 149 15.59 -25.95 -6.75
CA ARG A 149 15.53 -27.43 -6.59
C ARG A 149 15.32 -27.85 -5.13
N LEU A 150 14.79 -26.95 -4.31
CA LEU A 150 14.48 -27.27 -2.92
C LEU A 150 13.38 -28.35 -2.87
N ALA A 151 13.46 -29.22 -1.87
CA ALA A 151 12.46 -30.27 -1.68
C ALA A 151 11.07 -29.70 -1.37
N GLU A 152 11.04 -28.57 -0.66
CA GLU A 152 9.83 -27.81 -0.35
C GLU A 152 9.56 -26.81 -1.49
N SER A 153 8.69 -27.18 -2.41
CA SER A 153 8.35 -26.39 -3.60
C SER A 153 7.75 -25.02 -3.27
N TRP A 154 7.06 -24.89 -2.13
CA TRP A 154 6.54 -23.62 -1.65
C TRP A 154 7.66 -22.60 -1.36
N HIS A 155 8.84 -23.03 -0.88
CA HIS A 155 10.00 -22.14 -0.71
C HIS A 155 10.45 -21.55 -2.05
N CYS A 156 10.52 -22.39 -3.09
CA CYS A 156 10.91 -21.95 -4.43
C CYS A 156 9.96 -20.88 -4.96
N ALA A 157 8.65 -21.11 -4.81
CA ALA A 157 7.62 -20.17 -5.22
C ALA A 157 7.68 -18.86 -4.39
N ALA A 158 7.92 -18.96 -3.08
CA ALA A 158 8.01 -17.79 -2.19
C ALA A 158 9.21 -16.89 -2.52
N TYR A 159 10.40 -17.48 -2.70
CA TYR A 159 11.59 -16.71 -3.11
C TYR A 159 11.46 -16.14 -4.53
N LEU A 160 10.79 -16.85 -5.45
CA LEU A 160 10.47 -16.27 -6.76
C LEU A 160 9.54 -15.05 -6.61
N GLY A 161 8.50 -15.14 -5.78
CA GLY A 161 7.61 -14.01 -5.48
C GLY A 161 8.35 -12.81 -4.90
N TYR A 162 9.25 -13.05 -3.94
CA TYR A 162 10.12 -12.02 -3.37
C TYR A 162 10.95 -11.31 -4.46
N VAL A 163 11.63 -12.07 -5.33
CA VAL A 163 12.46 -11.46 -6.38
C VAL A 163 11.61 -10.68 -7.38
N LEU A 164 10.47 -11.23 -7.83
CA LEU A 164 9.59 -10.56 -8.78
C LEU A 164 9.01 -9.27 -8.20
N HIS A 165 8.62 -9.26 -6.92
CA HIS A 165 8.20 -8.04 -6.24
C HIS A 165 9.33 -6.99 -6.23
N ARG A 166 10.56 -7.40 -5.92
CA ARG A 166 11.74 -6.51 -5.96
C ARG A 166 12.07 -5.99 -7.36
N ASP A 167 11.71 -6.73 -8.40
CA ASP A 167 11.83 -6.37 -9.82
C ASP A 167 10.63 -5.56 -10.35
N SER A 168 9.71 -5.15 -9.46
CA SER A 168 8.46 -4.46 -9.79
C SER A 168 7.47 -5.26 -10.66
N ASP A 169 7.68 -6.57 -10.82
CA ASP A 169 6.72 -7.50 -11.45
C ASP A 169 5.72 -7.99 -10.38
N VAL A 170 4.79 -7.10 -10.00
CA VAL A 170 3.80 -7.35 -8.94
C VAL A 170 2.86 -8.49 -9.32
N VAL A 171 2.36 -8.52 -10.55
CA VAL A 171 1.46 -9.59 -11.05
C VAL A 171 2.16 -10.95 -11.03
N GLY A 172 3.41 -11.02 -11.50
CA GLY A 172 4.22 -12.23 -11.42
C GLY A 172 4.49 -12.65 -9.97
N ALA A 173 4.69 -11.69 -9.07
CA ALA A 173 4.87 -11.94 -7.65
C ALA A 173 3.59 -12.52 -7.00
N GLU A 174 2.41 -11.96 -7.29
CA GLU A 174 1.13 -12.48 -6.81
C GLU A 174 0.92 -13.94 -7.21
N GLU A 175 1.17 -14.26 -8.48
CA GLU A 175 1.05 -15.62 -8.99
C GLU A 175 2.04 -16.58 -8.31
N ALA A 176 3.28 -16.13 -8.06
CA ALA A 176 4.27 -16.90 -7.33
C ALA A 176 3.86 -17.13 -5.86
N PHE A 177 3.39 -16.09 -5.16
CA PHE A 177 2.91 -16.21 -3.79
C PHE A 177 1.64 -17.05 -3.67
N ARG A 178 0.73 -16.97 -4.64
CA ARG A 178 -0.46 -17.83 -4.70
C ARG A 178 -0.07 -19.31 -4.75
N ARG A 179 0.94 -19.68 -5.56
CA ARG A 179 1.51 -21.03 -5.60
C ARG A 179 2.18 -21.40 -4.28
N ALA A 180 2.99 -20.51 -3.72
CA ALA A 180 3.63 -20.74 -2.42
C ALA A 180 2.59 -21.04 -1.34
N MET A 181 1.57 -20.19 -1.22
CA MET A 181 0.48 -20.36 -0.26
C MET A 181 -0.28 -21.66 -0.45
N ALA A 182 -0.51 -22.13 -1.68
CA ALA A 182 -1.21 -23.39 -1.93
C ALA A 182 -0.50 -24.60 -1.31
N GLU A 183 0.83 -24.60 -1.28
CA GLU A 183 1.66 -25.71 -0.83
C GLU A 183 2.24 -25.53 0.58
N MET A 184 2.23 -24.30 1.09
CA MET A 184 2.75 -23.93 2.41
C MET A 184 2.06 -24.70 3.55
N PRO A 185 2.79 -25.11 4.61
CA PRO A 185 2.17 -25.67 5.81
C PRO A 185 1.08 -24.77 6.39
N ALA A 186 -0.02 -25.36 6.87
CA ALA A 186 -1.21 -24.60 7.26
C ALA A 186 -0.94 -23.56 8.36
N SER A 187 -0.11 -23.88 9.35
CA SER A 187 0.25 -22.94 10.43
C SER A 187 0.97 -21.69 9.89
N MET A 188 1.93 -21.89 9.00
CA MET A 188 2.70 -20.80 8.40
C MET A 188 1.85 -19.99 7.41
N ARG A 189 0.96 -20.66 6.67
CA ARG A 189 -0.01 -19.98 5.80
C ARG A 189 -0.92 -19.04 6.60
N THR A 190 -1.40 -19.48 7.76
CA THR A 190 -2.23 -18.65 8.64
C THR A 190 -1.43 -17.44 9.13
N GLU A 191 -0.20 -17.66 9.61
CA GLU A 191 0.69 -16.59 10.08
C GLU A 191 0.99 -15.56 8.98
N TRP A 192 1.34 -16.00 7.77
CA TRP A 192 1.68 -15.08 6.68
C TRP A 192 0.46 -14.31 6.15
N ARG A 193 -0.75 -14.87 6.26
CA ARG A 193 -1.98 -14.18 5.85
C ARG A 193 -2.49 -13.17 6.87
N ASP A 194 -2.03 -13.26 8.11
CA ASP A 194 -2.45 -12.36 9.18
C ASP A 194 -1.89 -10.94 8.93
N PRO A 195 -2.76 -9.93 8.73
CA PRO A 195 -2.32 -8.55 8.63
C PRO A 195 -2.04 -7.93 10.01
N GLY A 196 -2.31 -8.63 11.11
CA GLY A 196 -2.23 -8.14 12.48
C GLY A 196 -0.99 -7.29 12.82
N PRO A 197 0.24 -7.67 12.42
CA PRO A 197 1.43 -6.86 12.66
C PRO A 197 1.38 -5.45 12.06
N LEU A 198 0.54 -5.22 11.04
CA LEU A 198 0.43 -3.96 10.31
C LEU A 198 -0.61 -3.00 10.89
N LEU A 199 -1.46 -3.48 11.81
CA LEU A 199 -2.69 -2.82 12.24
C LEU A 199 -2.55 -2.13 13.60
N ASP A 200 -3.10 -0.92 13.75
CA ASP A 200 -3.22 -0.23 15.06
C ASP A 200 -4.31 -0.85 15.90
N GLY A 201 -4.44 -0.37 17.13
CA GLY A 201 -5.51 -0.80 18.01
C GLY A 201 -6.89 -0.60 17.37
N ASP A 202 -7.07 0.50 16.64
CA ASP A 202 -8.36 0.84 16.02
C ASP A 202 -8.72 -0.11 14.88
N LEU A 203 -7.78 -0.41 13.98
CA LEU A 203 -7.98 -1.36 12.89
C LEU A 203 -8.03 -2.82 13.37
N ARG A 204 -7.27 -3.19 14.40
CA ARG A 204 -7.40 -4.52 15.01
C ARG A 204 -8.78 -4.71 15.61
N GLY A 205 -9.25 -3.72 16.38
CA GLY A 205 -10.61 -3.73 16.93
C GLY A 205 -11.66 -3.83 15.83
N TRP A 206 -11.54 -3.02 14.76
CA TRP A 206 -12.43 -3.12 13.60
C TRP A 206 -12.46 -4.52 12.99
N LEU A 207 -11.29 -5.14 12.79
CA LEU A 207 -11.18 -6.47 12.19
C LEU A 207 -11.78 -7.56 13.09
N GLU A 208 -11.57 -7.46 14.41
CA GLU A 208 -12.16 -8.34 15.42
C GLU A 208 -13.68 -8.22 15.50
N ASP A 209 -14.21 -7.02 15.25
CA ASP A 209 -15.65 -6.73 15.23
C ASP A 209 -16.35 -7.29 13.96
N GLN A 210 -15.60 -7.68 12.91
CA GLN A 210 -16.20 -8.15 11.66
C GLN A 210 -16.77 -9.58 11.79
N PRO A 211 -18.01 -9.82 11.31
CA PRO A 211 -18.62 -11.15 11.36
C PRO A 211 -17.92 -12.17 10.45
N ASP A 212 -17.34 -11.69 9.33
CA ASP A 212 -16.52 -12.48 8.42
C ASP A 212 -15.13 -11.83 8.29
N SER A 213 -14.22 -12.25 9.17
CA SER A 213 -12.86 -11.72 9.20
C SER A 213 -12.08 -12.04 7.93
N ALA A 214 -12.41 -13.11 7.20
CA ALA A 214 -11.73 -13.44 5.95
C ALA A 214 -12.10 -12.46 4.84
N ALA A 215 -13.39 -12.15 4.69
CA ALA A 215 -13.85 -11.12 3.75
C ALA A 215 -13.28 -9.73 4.11
N ALA A 216 -13.25 -9.40 5.40
CA ALA A 216 -12.68 -8.14 5.89
C ALA A 216 -11.17 -8.01 5.60
N VAL A 217 -10.41 -9.10 5.72
CA VAL A 217 -8.99 -9.13 5.34
C VAL A 217 -8.82 -8.91 3.84
N GLU A 218 -9.66 -9.50 3.00
CA GLU A 218 -9.60 -9.25 1.55
C GLU A 218 -9.92 -7.79 1.21
N GLU A 219 -10.92 -7.20 1.86
CA GLU A 219 -11.24 -5.77 1.71
C GLU A 219 -10.11 -4.86 2.17
N LEU A 220 -9.52 -5.13 3.34
CA LEU A 220 -8.37 -4.42 3.85
C LEU A 220 -7.23 -4.43 2.84
N TRP A 221 -6.90 -5.59 2.27
CA TRP A 221 -5.84 -5.69 1.26
C TRP A 221 -6.18 -4.95 -0.03
N ALA A 222 -7.41 -5.08 -0.54
CA ALA A 222 -7.84 -4.37 -1.75
C ALA A 222 -7.71 -2.85 -1.61
N LEU A 223 -8.01 -2.32 -0.42
CA LEU A 223 -7.83 -0.90 -0.13
C LEU A 223 -6.36 -0.53 0.11
N SER A 224 -5.58 -1.43 0.70
CA SER A 224 -4.16 -1.20 1.00
C SER A 224 -3.25 -1.13 -0.23
N ASP A 225 -3.76 -1.43 -1.43
CA ASP A 225 -3.02 -1.26 -2.67
C ASP A 225 -2.67 0.22 -2.89
N PRO A 226 -1.38 0.60 -3.01
CA PRO A 226 -0.96 1.99 -3.14
C PRO A 226 -1.51 2.72 -4.36
N LEU A 227 -1.64 2.02 -5.48
CA LEU A 227 -1.96 2.61 -6.77
C LEU A 227 -2.62 1.57 -7.68
N TYR A 228 -3.91 1.76 -7.99
CA TYR A 228 -4.66 0.87 -8.89
C TYR A 228 -4.24 1.01 -10.37
N LEU A 229 -3.58 2.11 -10.75
CA LEU A 229 -2.92 2.23 -12.06
C LEU A 229 -1.78 1.22 -12.25
N ALA A 230 -1.14 0.77 -11.16
CA ALA A 230 -0.17 -0.32 -11.22
C ALA A 230 -0.93 -1.65 -11.14
N GLU A 231 -0.60 -2.60 -12.02
CA GLU A 231 -1.29 -3.89 -12.02
C GLU A 231 -0.87 -4.78 -10.83
N GLY A 232 -1.86 -5.38 -10.17
CA GLY A 232 -1.68 -6.26 -9.01
C GLY A 232 -1.55 -5.50 -7.68
N ASN A 233 -1.69 -6.20 -6.56
CA ASN A 233 -1.66 -5.59 -5.24
C ASN A 233 -0.24 -5.56 -4.67
N ASP A 234 0.42 -4.42 -4.88
CA ASP A 234 1.82 -4.25 -4.47
C ASP A 234 2.01 -4.38 -2.96
N ARG A 235 1.11 -3.82 -2.15
CA ARG A 235 1.22 -3.88 -0.69
C ARG A 235 1.06 -5.31 -0.13
N ARG A 236 0.20 -6.12 -0.75
CA ARG A 236 0.02 -7.54 -0.40
C ARG A 236 1.25 -8.36 -0.78
N THR A 237 1.81 -8.17 -1.97
CA THR A 237 3.05 -8.85 -2.37
C THR A 237 4.25 -8.41 -1.54
N ALA A 238 4.29 -7.15 -1.11
CA ALA A 238 5.28 -6.65 -0.15
C ALA A 238 5.18 -7.38 1.19
N HIS A 239 3.98 -7.59 1.73
CA HIS A 239 3.76 -8.33 2.98
C HIS A 239 4.39 -9.73 2.93
N TYR A 240 4.09 -10.50 1.88
CA TYR A 240 4.67 -11.83 1.72
C TYR A 240 6.18 -11.81 1.43
N SER A 241 6.64 -10.82 0.68
CA SER A 241 8.07 -10.59 0.42
C SER A 241 8.84 -10.33 1.71
N ARG A 242 8.25 -9.61 2.66
CA ARG A 242 8.86 -9.32 3.97
C ARG A 242 8.92 -10.54 4.87
N TRP A 243 7.93 -11.43 4.80
CA TRP A 243 8.01 -12.75 5.42
C TRP A 243 9.12 -13.61 4.85
N VAL A 244 9.29 -13.64 3.51
CA VAL A 244 10.41 -14.33 2.85
C VAL A 244 11.75 -13.75 3.30
N TYR A 245 11.85 -12.42 3.38
CA TYR A 245 13.04 -11.73 3.85
C TYR A 245 13.38 -12.11 5.30
N SER A 246 12.40 -12.09 6.21
CA SER A 246 12.56 -12.53 7.60
C SER A 246 13.00 -13.99 7.70
N MET A 247 12.35 -14.89 6.96
CA MET A 247 12.70 -16.31 6.88
C MET A 247 14.15 -16.52 6.43
N GLY A 248 14.61 -15.74 5.45
CA GLY A 248 15.99 -15.80 4.98
C GLY A 248 17.01 -15.31 6.01
N LEU A 249 16.62 -14.39 6.90
CA LEU A 249 17.49 -13.77 7.92
C LEU A 249 17.47 -14.45 9.29
N ALA A 250 16.47 -15.28 9.61
CA ALA A 250 16.30 -15.92 10.92
C ALA A 250 17.55 -16.61 11.49
N ASP A 251 18.41 -17.09 10.60
CA ASP A 251 19.62 -17.85 10.92
C ASP A 251 20.92 -17.18 10.42
N ALA A 252 20.82 -15.95 9.93
CA ALA A 252 21.91 -15.19 9.34
C ALA A 252 22.49 -14.19 10.35
N ARG A 253 23.72 -13.75 10.10
CA ARG A 253 24.26 -12.59 10.81
C ARG A 253 23.66 -11.32 10.22
N THR A 254 23.37 -10.32 11.04
CA THR A 254 22.81 -9.03 10.61
C THR A 254 23.69 -7.84 11.03
N PRO A 255 23.46 -6.64 10.47
CA PRO A 255 24.18 -5.41 10.85
C PRO A 255 24.04 -5.04 12.34
N PHE A 256 22.98 -5.49 13.02
CA PHE A 256 22.73 -5.20 14.43
C PHE A 256 23.58 -6.03 15.40
N ALA A 257 24.29 -7.05 14.91
CA ALA A 257 25.14 -7.95 15.71
C ALA A 257 24.43 -8.66 16.88
N ILE A 258 23.10 -8.76 16.83
CA ILE A 258 22.27 -9.55 17.74
C ILE A 258 21.64 -10.74 16.98
N PRO A 259 21.30 -11.85 17.66
CA PRO A 259 20.56 -12.94 17.04
C PRO A 259 19.18 -12.46 16.56
N TRP A 260 18.75 -12.93 15.39
CA TRP A 260 17.39 -12.72 14.91
C TRP A 260 16.38 -13.31 15.90
N GLY A 261 15.26 -12.62 16.06
CA GLY A 261 14.17 -13.02 16.96
C GLY A 261 12.85 -12.41 16.49
N ASP A 262 11.79 -12.70 17.22
CA ASP A 262 10.42 -12.30 16.85
C ASP A 262 10.28 -10.78 16.69
N ASP A 263 11.03 -10.01 17.46
CA ASP A 263 11.08 -8.55 17.35
C ASP A 263 11.62 -8.07 16.01
N MET A 264 12.68 -8.69 15.50
CA MET A 264 13.23 -8.39 14.19
C MET A 264 12.33 -8.91 13.06
N THR A 265 11.66 -10.05 13.27
CA THR A 265 10.62 -10.54 12.35
C THR A 265 9.48 -9.52 12.23
N GLU A 266 8.97 -9.02 13.35
CA GLU A 266 7.91 -8.03 13.36
C GLU A 266 8.35 -6.73 12.66
N VAL A 267 9.54 -6.21 12.96
CA VAL A 267 10.12 -5.05 12.26
C VAL A 267 10.23 -5.31 10.76
N ALA A 268 10.75 -6.47 10.35
CA ALA A 268 10.87 -6.83 8.94
C ALA A 268 9.51 -6.90 8.23
N VAL A 269 8.46 -7.43 8.87
CA VAL A 269 7.10 -7.49 8.30
C VAL A 269 6.46 -6.11 8.20
N ARG A 270 6.67 -5.25 9.21
CA ARG A 270 6.08 -3.89 9.28
C ARG A 270 6.76 -2.86 8.38
N PHE A 271 8.08 -2.88 8.28
CA PHE A 271 8.88 -1.85 7.61
C PHE A 271 9.66 -2.38 6.40
N GLY A 272 9.94 -3.68 6.38
CA GLY A 272 10.69 -4.31 5.30
C GLY A 272 12.20 -4.23 5.50
N TRP A 273 12.91 -3.84 4.44
CA TRP A 273 14.35 -3.73 4.42
C TRP A 273 14.73 -2.25 4.44
N SER A 274 15.74 -1.90 5.25
CA SER A 274 16.23 -0.52 5.36
C SER A 274 16.88 -0.03 4.07
N ALA A 275 16.77 1.26 3.79
CA ALA A 275 17.52 1.93 2.72
C ALA A 275 19.03 1.95 3.00
N GLY A 276 19.43 1.95 4.27
CA GLY A 276 20.83 1.87 4.67
C GLY A 276 21.02 1.96 6.18
N CYS A 277 22.19 1.54 6.65
CA CYS A 277 22.52 1.58 8.07
C CYS A 277 23.74 2.47 8.34
N GLU A 278 23.78 3.08 9.52
CA GLU A 278 24.81 3.99 9.96
C GLU A 278 25.26 3.66 11.38
N ARG A 279 26.50 4.00 11.71
CA ARG A 279 27.07 3.88 13.06
C ARG A 279 26.94 5.18 13.82
N LEU A 280 26.37 5.10 15.01
CA LEU A 280 26.21 6.24 15.93
C LEU A 280 27.43 6.40 16.84
N TRP A 281 27.92 7.64 16.97
CA TRP A 281 28.91 8.00 17.99
C TRP A 281 28.20 8.42 19.29
N PRO A 282 28.56 7.89 20.46
CA PRO A 282 27.98 8.34 21.73
C PRO A 282 28.43 9.77 22.06
N GLU A 283 27.51 10.68 22.40
CA GLU A 283 27.83 12.07 22.77
C GLU A 283 28.80 12.19 23.96
N SER A 284 28.94 11.15 24.80
CA SER A 284 29.94 11.10 25.86
C SER A 284 30.87 9.89 25.73
N MET A 285 32.18 10.14 25.84
CA MET A 285 33.24 9.11 25.76
C MET A 285 33.36 8.23 27.03
N ILE A 286 32.49 8.42 28.02
CA ILE A 286 32.71 7.88 29.37
C ILE A 286 31.96 6.55 29.59
N HIS A 287 30.93 6.20 28.80
CA HIS A 287 30.05 5.06 29.14
C HIS A 287 29.55 4.11 28.03
N SER A 288 30.09 4.06 26.80
CA SER A 288 29.76 2.93 25.91
C SER A 288 30.85 2.52 24.91
N GLN A 289 31.30 1.26 25.03
CA GLN A 289 32.12 0.57 24.02
C GLN A 289 31.26 -0.23 23.01
N ARG A 290 29.93 -0.15 23.10
CA ARG A 290 29.03 -0.89 22.22
C ARG A 290 28.77 -0.07 20.96
N LEU A 291 29.08 -0.67 19.81
CA LEU A 291 28.69 -0.18 18.50
C LEU A 291 27.16 -0.05 18.46
N ARG A 292 26.64 1.17 18.30
CA ARG A 292 25.22 1.39 18.00
C ARG A 292 25.06 1.54 16.51
N VAL A 293 24.14 0.77 15.94
CA VAL A 293 23.75 0.84 14.54
C VAL A 293 22.32 1.36 14.50
N GLN A 294 22.06 2.35 13.65
CA GLN A 294 20.73 2.75 13.23
C GLN A 294 20.56 2.36 11.77
N CYS A 295 19.34 2.04 11.36
CA CYS A 295 19.02 1.84 9.96
C CYS A 295 17.87 2.77 9.60
N LEU A 296 17.95 3.37 8.42
CA LEU A 296 16.99 4.35 7.91
C LEU A 296 16.14 3.68 6.84
N ASP A 297 14.87 4.04 6.80
CA ASP A 297 13.96 3.68 5.71
C ASP A 297 14.15 4.59 4.50
N TYR A 298 13.47 4.26 3.39
CA TYR A 298 13.53 5.09 2.20
C TYR A 298 12.76 6.40 2.42
N PRO A 299 13.26 7.55 1.95
CA PRO A 299 12.46 8.77 1.92
C PRO A 299 11.14 8.55 1.16
N GLY A 300 10.06 9.19 1.62
CA GLY A 300 8.76 9.11 0.94
C GLY A 300 7.96 7.82 1.19
N VAL A 301 8.36 7.00 2.17
CA VAL A 301 7.52 5.92 2.72
C VAL A 301 6.22 6.47 3.30
N PHE A 302 5.16 5.67 3.23
CA PHE A 302 3.85 6.05 3.75
C PHE A 302 3.11 4.86 4.33
N ARG A 303 2.09 5.13 5.15
CA ARG A 303 1.15 4.12 5.63
C ARG A 303 0.15 3.77 4.51
N ALA A 304 0.24 2.55 4.01
CA ALA A 304 -0.65 2.06 2.95
C ALA A 304 -2.01 1.55 3.47
N THR A 305 -2.11 1.18 4.75
CA THR A 305 -3.36 0.68 5.34
C THR A 305 -4.42 1.80 5.45
N PRO A 306 -5.71 1.49 5.18
CA PRO A 306 -6.79 2.46 5.34
C PRO A 306 -7.00 2.80 6.82
N PRO A 307 -7.33 4.05 7.18
CA PRO A 307 -7.82 4.37 8.52
C PRO A 307 -9.22 3.77 8.73
N ARG A 308 -9.60 3.51 9.98
CA ARG A 308 -10.93 2.96 10.32
C ARG A 308 -12.10 3.77 9.73
N SER A 309 -11.98 5.09 9.68
CA SER A 309 -12.99 5.99 9.12
C SER A 309 -13.26 5.80 7.62
N VAL A 310 -12.34 5.16 6.89
CA VAL A 310 -12.52 4.80 5.47
C VAL A 310 -13.29 3.48 5.33
N LEU A 311 -13.10 2.55 6.28
CA LEU A 311 -13.74 1.23 6.28
C LEU A 311 -15.19 1.29 6.78
N GLU A 312 -15.46 2.14 7.76
CA GLU A 312 -16.78 2.27 8.36
C GLU A 312 -17.50 3.52 7.90
N ARG A 313 -18.78 3.36 7.55
CA ARG A 313 -19.67 4.48 7.32
C ARG A 313 -19.86 5.27 8.63
N PRO A 314 -19.63 6.60 8.65
CA PRO A 314 -19.84 7.41 9.85
C PRO A 314 -21.28 7.38 10.35
N GLU A 315 -21.44 7.30 11.67
CA GLU A 315 -22.73 7.50 12.35
C GLU A 315 -23.13 8.99 12.25
N GLY A 316 -23.92 9.35 11.25
CA GLY A 316 -24.48 10.71 11.13
C GLY A 316 -24.59 11.31 9.73
N GLY A 317 -24.18 10.60 8.66
CA GLY A 317 -24.35 11.14 7.31
C GLY A 317 -23.84 10.26 6.17
N ASP A 318 -24.01 10.78 4.95
CA ASP A 318 -23.49 10.24 3.68
C ASP A 318 -22.39 11.17 3.11
N GLU A 319 -21.79 12.01 3.97
CA GLU A 319 -20.68 12.88 3.60
C GLU A 319 -19.43 12.03 3.30
N PRO A 320 -18.74 12.28 2.17
CA PRO A 320 -17.50 11.57 1.84
C PRO A 320 -16.41 11.78 2.88
N VAL A 321 -15.68 10.71 3.21
CA VAL A 321 -14.51 10.73 4.09
C VAL A 321 -13.26 10.77 3.24
N LEU A 322 -12.48 11.84 3.36
CA LEU A 322 -11.18 11.95 2.71
C LEU A 322 -10.19 10.96 3.34
N TRP A 323 -9.55 10.14 2.51
CA TRP A 323 -8.43 9.31 2.93
C TRP A 323 -7.13 10.10 2.72
N GLU A 324 -6.69 10.77 3.77
CA GLU A 324 -5.40 11.46 3.81
C GLU A 324 -4.26 10.44 3.93
N LEU A 325 -3.16 10.68 3.22
CA LEU A 325 -1.91 9.93 3.41
C LEU A 325 -1.30 10.39 4.75
N PRO A 326 -1.34 9.58 5.82
CA PRO A 326 -0.88 10.02 7.13
C PRO A 326 0.64 10.17 7.13
N ALA A 327 1.14 11.17 7.85
CA ALA A 327 2.57 11.32 8.12
C ALA A 327 3.01 10.44 9.31
N GLY A 328 4.15 9.76 9.15
CA GLY A 328 5.24 9.63 10.14
C GLY A 328 5.10 8.73 11.38
N LEU A 329 3.91 8.29 11.82
CA LEU A 329 3.89 7.45 13.03
C LEU A 329 4.27 5.99 12.72
N PRO A 330 5.27 5.41 13.42
CA PRO A 330 5.95 4.18 13.01
C PRO A 330 5.11 2.94 13.30
N GLN A 331 3.98 2.80 12.62
CA GLN A 331 3.20 1.57 12.65
C GLN A 331 3.66 0.62 11.56
N SER A 332 3.42 0.97 10.31
CA SER A 332 3.92 0.21 9.18
C SER A 332 4.05 1.15 8.01
N GLU A 333 5.08 0.89 7.22
CA GLU A 333 5.49 1.78 6.15
C GLU A 333 5.71 0.98 4.91
N HIS A 334 5.51 1.63 3.78
CA HIS A 334 5.69 1.02 2.48
C HIS A 334 6.01 2.07 1.43
N LEU A 335 6.94 1.72 0.55
CA LEU A 335 7.22 2.44 -0.69
C LEU A 335 7.32 1.38 -1.80
N PRO A 336 6.42 1.39 -2.80
CA PRO A 336 6.48 0.46 -3.91
C PRO A 336 7.82 0.57 -4.67
N PRO A 337 8.43 -0.54 -5.13
CA PRO A 337 9.71 -0.50 -5.85
C PRO A 337 9.69 0.30 -7.16
N TYR A 338 8.50 0.55 -7.73
CA TYR A 338 8.31 1.37 -8.92
C TYR A 338 8.06 2.87 -8.62
N LEU A 339 8.06 3.28 -7.35
CA LEU A 339 7.88 4.66 -6.91
C LEU A 339 9.06 5.16 -6.07
N ASP A 340 9.32 6.46 -6.18
CA ASP A 340 10.19 7.25 -5.31
C ASP A 340 9.35 8.15 -4.37
N SER A 341 8.11 8.46 -4.75
CA SER A 341 7.17 9.19 -3.88
C SER A 341 5.71 8.95 -4.28
N LEU A 342 4.81 8.93 -3.29
CA LEU A 342 3.36 9.00 -3.48
C LEU A 342 2.83 10.29 -2.82
N GLY A 343 2.28 11.19 -3.63
CA GLY A 343 1.72 12.46 -3.16
C GLY A 343 0.19 12.46 -3.08
N SER A 344 -0.35 13.49 -2.43
CA SER A 344 -1.79 13.81 -2.51
C SER A 344 -2.09 14.52 -3.83
N LEU A 345 -3.20 14.13 -4.46
CA LEU A 345 -3.74 14.81 -5.64
C LEU A 345 -4.83 15.80 -5.24
N THR A 346 -4.93 16.92 -5.95
CA THR A 346 -6.05 17.86 -5.80
C THR A 346 -7.00 17.71 -6.97
N GLY A 347 -8.29 17.62 -6.67
CA GLY A 347 -9.37 17.50 -7.64
C GLY A 347 -10.72 17.44 -6.94
N GLN A 348 -11.77 17.18 -7.71
CA GLN A 348 -13.10 16.93 -7.17
C GLN A 348 -13.66 15.59 -7.63
N LEU A 349 -14.37 14.99 -6.69
CA LEU A 349 -15.30 13.88 -6.90
C LEU A 349 -16.71 14.37 -6.52
N GLY A 350 -17.71 13.93 -7.29
CA GLY A 350 -19.10 14.11 -6.92
C GLY A 350 -20.01 13.09 -7.55
N ARG A 351 -21.14 12.84 -6.88
CA ARG A 351 -22.11 11.81 -7.24
C ARG A 351 -23.38 12.45 -7.79
N LEU A 352 -23.81 12.00 -8.96
CA LEU A 352 -25.20 12.17 -9.41
C LEU A 352 -25.98 10.88 -9.15
N LEU A 353 -27.11 11.01 -8.49
CA LEU A 353 -27.89 9.91 -7.98
C LEU A 353 -28.86 9.44 -9.07
N ARG A 354 -28.86 8.15 -9.37
CA ARG A 354 -29.79 7.53 -10.33
C ARG A 354 -30.48 6.33 -9.69
N PRO A 355 -31.64 5.89 -10.22
CA PRO A 355 -32.33 4.69 -9.72
C PRO A 355 -31.57 3.38 -9.96
N GLU A 356 -30.77 3.31 -11.02
CA GLU A 356 -30.03 2.12 -11.47
C GLU A 356 -28.57 2.07 -10.99
N GLY A 357 -28.07 3.16 -10.42
CA GLY A 357 -26.67 3.30 -10.00
C GLY A 357 -26.36 4.72 -9.54
N VAL A 358 -25.06 5.02 -9.42
CA VAL A 358 -24.57 6.38 -9.17
C VAL A 358 -23.65 6.76 -10.31
N ILE A 359 -23.87 7.92 -10.93
CA ILE A 359 -22.90 8.47 -11.86
C ILE A 359 -21.85 9.20 -11.01
N LEU A 360 -20.63 8.66 -10.99
CA LEU A 360 -19.49 9.29 -10.36
C LEU A 360 -18.80 10.20 -11.37
N LEU A 361 -18.69 11.48 -11.00
CA LEU A 361 -17.98 12.50 -11.75
C LEU A 361 -16.64 12.78 -11.07
N ALA A 362 -15.58 12.85 -11.84
CA ALA A 362 -14.24 13.16 -11.38
C ALA A 362 -13.60 14.22 -12.28
N ALA A 363 -12.98 15.23 -11.68
CA ALA A 363 -12.17 16.20 -12.40
C ALA A 363 -10.91 16.56 -11.60
N TRP A 364 -9.75 16.46 -12.23
CA TRP A 364 -8.47 16.81 -11.59
C TRP A 364 -7.47 17.30 -12.63
N ARG A 365 -6.38 17.93 -12.17
CA ARG A 365 -5.24 18.27 -13.02
C ARG A 365 -4.10 17.30 -12.73
N THR A 366 -3.51 16.73 -13.78
CA THR A 366 -2.28 15.95 -13.62
C THR A 366 -1.15 16.88 -13.15
N PRO A 367 -0.24 16.41 -12.30
CA PRO A 367 0.90 17.21 -11.84
C PRO A 367 1.76 17.72 -13.00
N ASP A 368 2.27 18.94 -12.84
CA ASP A 368 3.26 19.52 -13.75
C ASP A 368 4.65 18.94 -13.43
N LEU A 369 5.20 18.22 -14.39
CA LEU A 369 6.49 17.57 -14.31
C LEU A 369 7.52 18.49 -14.95
N ALA A 370 8.59 18.78 -14.22
CA ALA A 370 9.68 19.58 -14.78
C ALA A 370 10.18 18.94 -16.09
N PRO A 371 10.39 19.71 -17.17
CA PRO A 371 10.92 19.17 -18.40
C PRO A 371 12.30 18.55 -18.14
N ARG A 372 12.49 17.30 -18.57
CA ARG A 372 13.76 16.60 -18.46
C ARG A 372 14.83 17.33 -19.27
N GLN A 373 15.98 17.59 -18.66
CA GLN A 373 17.09 18.33 -19.28
C GLN A 373 17.68 17.65 -20.53
N GLU A 374 17.35 16.39 -20.81
CA GLU A 374 18.01 15.61 -21.88
C GLU A 374 17.31 15.63 -23.25
N MET A 375 16.20 16.35 -23.43
CA MET A 375 15.55 16.45 -24.75
C MET A 375 15.10 17.87 -25.11
N GLN A 376 16.05 18.82 -25.06
CA GLN A 376 15.96 20.04 -25.87
C GLN A 376 16.41 19.74 -27.29
N THR A 377 15.50 19.19 -28.09
CA THR A 377 15.55 19.35 -29.55
C THR A 377 14.48 20.36 -29.93
N ASP A 378 14.86 21.35 -30.74
CA ASP A 378 14.01 22.46 -31.20
C ASP A 378 12.58 22.02 -31.57
N GLY A 379 11.61 22.42 -30.75
CA GLY A 379 10.18 22.32 -31.06
C GLY A 379 9.31 21.81 -29.92
N GLY A 380 8.85 22.72 -29.05
CA GLY A 380 7.71 22.53 -28.14
C GLY A 380 7.95 21.53 -26.99
N ALA A 381 7.96 22.04 -25.75
CA ALA A 381 7.96 21.20 -24.56
C ALA A 381 6.65 20.39 -24.48
N THR A 382 6.62 19.18 -25.05
CA THR A 382 5.60 18.19 -24.73
C THR A 382 5.99 17.57 -23.40
N GLY A 383 5.33 17.99 -22.31
CA GLY A 383 5.45 17.32 -21.01
C GLY A 383 5.17 15.82 -21.19
N GLY A 384 5.90 14.98 -20.45
CA GLY A 384 5.75 13.52 -20.53
C GLY A 384 4.30 13.08 -20.33
N ALA A 385 3.92 11.97 -20.94
CA ALA A 385 2.60 11.39 -20.75
C ALA A 385 2.45 10.87 -19.31
N VAL A 386 1.37 11.27 -18.65
CA VAL A 386 0.98 10.83 -17.30
C VAL A 386 -0.21 9.88 -17.46
N ALA A 387 -0.08 8.69 -16.90
CA ALA A 387 -1.21 7.77 -16.77
C ALA A 387 -2.17 8.32 -15.71
N ALA A 388 -3.45 8.36 -16.00
CA ALA A 388 -4.46 8.89 -15.08
C ALA A 388 -5.66 7.94 -15.04
N GLY A 389 -6.33 7.83 -13.90
CA GLY A 389 -7.46 6.91 -13.80
C GLY A 389 -8.44 7.21 -12.67
N LEU A 390 -9.65 6.68 -12.82
CA LEU A 390 -10.72 6.69 -11.84
C LEU A 390 -11.08 5.24 -11.49
N PHE A 391 -11.01 4.91 -10.20
CA PHE A 391 -11.27 3.58 -9.68
C PHE A 391 -12.30 3.62 -8.58
N VAL A 392 -13.09 2.56 -8.45
CA VAL A 392 -13.98 2.36 -7.30
C VAL A 392 -13.81 0.95 -6.75
N VAL A 393 -13.64 0.85 -5.43
CA VAL A 393 -13.58 -0.40 -4.68
C VAL A 393 -14.83 -0.55 -3.82
N GLN A 394 -15.51 -1.69 -3.94
CA GLN A 394 -16.68 -2.07 -3.14
C GLN A 394 -16.54 -3.53 -2.71
N GLY A 395 -16.74 -3.83 -1.42
CA GLY A 395 -16.68 -5.21 -0.89
C GLY A 395 -15.36 -5.92 -1.19
N GLY A 396 -14.25 -5.18 -1.19
CA GLY A 396 -12.91 -5.71 -1.49
C GLY A 396 -12.62 -6.01 -2.97
N ALA A 397 -13.46 -5.56 -3.90
CA ALA A 397 -13.23 -5.71 -5.34
C ALA A 397 -13.22 -4.34 -6.04
N VAL A 398 -12.34 -4.18 -7.03
CA VAL A 398 -12.40 -3.05 -7.97
C VAL A 398 -13.60 -3.26 -8.89
N VAL A 399 -14.62 -2.42 -8.76
CA VAL A 399 -15.87 -2.47 -9.55
C VAL A 399 -15.90 -1.44 -10.68
N LEU A 400 -14.98 -0.47 -10.66
CA LEU A 400 -14.74 0.48 -11.74
C LEU A 400 -13.23 0.64 -11.95
N ASP A 401 -12.81 0.61 -13.21
CA ASP A 401 -11.43 0.82 -13.65
C ASP A 401 -11.46 1.60 -14.98
N GLU A 402 -11.41 2.93 -14.88
CA GLU A 402 -11.34 3.83 -16.04
C GLU A 402 -9.95 4.43 -16.12
N ARG A 403 -9.26 4.20 -17.24
CA ARG A 403 -7.87 4.64 -17.45
C ARG A 403 -7.76 5.53 -18.67
N THR A 404 -6.88 6.52 -18.58
CA THR A 404 -6.52 7.41 -19.68
C THR A 404 -5.05 7.82 -19.59
N ALA A 405 -4.53 8.42 -20.66
CA ALA A 405 -3.20 9.01 -20.70
C ALA A 405 -3.33 10.47 -21.14
N VAL A 406 -2.73 11.37 -20.37
CA VAL A 406 -2.85 12.83 -20.57
C VAL A 406 -1.46 13.46 -20.44
N ALA A 407 -1.22 14.56 -21.14
CA ALA A 407 0.00 15.33 -20.95
C ALA A 407 0.09 15.84 -19.50
N SER A 408 1.31 15.88 -18.95
CA SER A 408 1.58 16.52 -17.67
C SER A 408 1.03 17.95 -17.60
N GLY A 409 0.48 18.33 -16.44
CA GLY A 409 -0.23 19.60 -16.25
C GLY A 409 -1.62 19.65 -16.89
N GLY A 410 -2.02 18.63 -17.65
CA GLY A 410 -3.31 18.55 -18.34
C GLY A 410 -4.49 18.27 -17.39
N ALA A 411 -5.67 18.75 -17.76
CA ALA A 411 -6.91 18.47 -17.04
C ALA A 411 -7.51 17.14 -17.48
N VAL A 412 -8.08 16.40 -16.53
CA VAL A 412 -8.78 15.13 -16.74
C VAL A 412 -10.19 15.25 -16.20
N ARG A 413 -11.16 14.76 -16.96
CA ARG A 413 -12.58 14.71 -16.59
C ARG A 413 -13.11 13.34 -16.97
N VAL A 414 -13.72 12.64 -16.02
CA VAL A 414 -14.26 11.29 -16.21
C VAL A 414 -15.63 11.20 -15.56
N ALA A 415 -16.57 10.57 -16.25
CA ALA A 415 -17.86 10.18 -15.71
C ALA A 415 -18.02 8.66 -15.87
N ALA A 416 -18.50 7.98 -14.83
CA ALA A 416 -18.78 6.55 -14.91
C ALA A 416 -19.98 6.16 -14.05
N THR A 417 -20.75 5.18 -14.51
CA THR A 417 -21.84 4.60 -13.72
C THR A 417 -21.30 3.51 -12.82
N VAL A 418 -21.52 3.66 -11.52
CA VAL A 418 -21.07 2.76 -10.47
C VAL A 418 -22.27 2.01 -9.88
N PRO A 419 -22.17 0.69 -9.65
CA PRO A 419 -23.21 -0.09 -8.97
C PRO A 419 -23.53 0.43 -7.57
N HIS A 420 -24.74 0.12 -7.10
CA HIS A 420 -25.14 0.48 -5.75
C HIS A 420 -24.35 -0.25 -4.68
N SER A 421 -23.86 0.51 -3.71
CA SER A 421 -23.27 -0.01 -2.47
C SER A 421 -23.55 0.95 -1.32
N GLU A 422 -23.67 0.39 -0.13
CA GLU A 422 -23.82 1.16 1.11
C GLU A 422 -22.61 2.04 1.37
N TRP A 423 -21.43 1.52 1.02
CA TRP A 423 -20.13 2.14 1.23
C TRP A 423 -19.12 1.61 0.20
N GLY A 424 -18.12 2.42 -0.11
CA GLY A 424 -17.02 2.05 -0.99
C GLY A 424 -16.01 3.18 -1.09
N VAL A 425 -14.90 2.96 -1.79
CA VAL A 425 -13.82 3.94 -1.93
C VAL A 425 -13.63 4.29 -3.40
N ALA A 426 -13.72 5.58 -3.73
CA ALA A 426 -13.31 6.11 -5.02
C ALA A 426 -11.85 6.60 -4.94
N SER A 427 -11.06 6.30 -5.98
CA SER A 427 -9.66 6.73 -6.13
C SER A 427 -9.50 7.43 -7.48
N VAL A 428 -9.01 8.67 -7.47
CA VAL A 428 -8.44 9.29 -8.68
C VAL A 428 -6.93 9.29 -8.56
N GLU A 429 -6.27 8.86 -9.62
CA GLU A 429 -4.83 8.59 -9.60
C GLU A 429 -4.16 9.23 -10.80
N SER A 430 -2.92 9.68 -10.60
CA SER A 430 -2.02 10.15 -11.66
C SER A 430 -0.64 9.56 -11.41
N TRP A 431 -0.05 8.95 -12.42
CA TRP A 431 1.22 8.25 -12.32
C TRP A 431 2.12 8.62 -13.50
N ALA A 432 3.34 9.02 -13.19
CA ALA A 432 4.42 9.25 -14.12
C ALA A 432 5.45 8.12 -13.95
N PRO A 433 5.35 7.02 -14.72
CA PRO A 433 6.21 5.84 -14.52
C PRO A 433 7.68 6.17 -14.70
N GLU A 434 8.02 7.00 -15.68
CA GLU A 434 9.41 7.35 -15.95
C GLU A 434 10.04 8.16 -14.81
N ASP A 435 9.27 9.04 -14.17
CA ASP A 435 9.72 9.83 -13.03
C ASP A 435 9.54 9.09 -11.70
N ARG A 436 8.93 7.90 -11.72
CA ARG A 436 8.65 7.06 -10.55
C ARG A 436 7.86 7.83 -9.48
N ARG A 437 6.96 8.71 -9.90
CA ARG A 437 6.12 9.51 -8.99
C ARG A 437 4.65 9.30 -9.28
N ALA A 438 3.87 9.16 -8.22
CA ALA A 438 2.42 9.04 -8.32
C ALA A 438 1.74 10.00 -7.35
N TRP A 439 0.48 10.29 -7.64
CA TRP A 439 -0.39 11.13 -6.83
C TRP A 439 -1.78 10.53 -6.82
N ARG A 440 -2.45 10.56 -5.67
CA ARG A 440 -3.82 10.07 -5.56
C ARG A 440 -4.69 10.93 -4.66
N LEU A 441 -5.99 10.93 -4.94
CA LEU A 441 -7.03 11.41 -4.05
C LEU A 441 -8.02 10.26 -3.86
N ARG A 442 -8.15 9.79 -2.62
CA ARG A 442 -9.07 8.70 -2.25
C ARG A 442 -10.15 9.21 -1.30
N GLN A 443 -11.39 8.81 -1.54
CA GLN A 443 -12.52 9.16 -0.69
C GLN A 443 -13.42 7.95 -0.48
N ALA A 444 -13.75 7.66 0.78
CA ALA A 444 -14.79 6.71 1.11
C ALA A 444 -16.15 7.41 1.07
N MET A 445 -17.15 6.80 0.44
CA MET A 445 -18.48 7.39 0.27
C MET A 445 -19.54 6.32 0.03
N SER A 446 -20.81 6.71 0.16
CA SER A 446 -21.93 5.86 -0.22
C SER A 446 -22.23 5.97 -1.72
N PHE A 447 -22.61 4.84 -2.31
CA PHE A 447 -23.02 4.72 -3.72
C PHE A 447 -24.51 4.37 -3.81
N ARG A 448 -25.33 4.98 -2.96
CA ARG A 448 -26.78 4.76 -2.94
C ARG A 448 -27.47 5.63 -3.98
N GLY A 449 -28.41 5.04 -4.70
CA GLY A 449 -29.36 5.79 -5.52
C GLY A 449 -30.42 6.45 -4.66
N VAL A 450 -31.24 7.29 -5.30
CA VAL A 450 -32.40 7.92 -4.66
C VAL A 450 -33.66 7.40 -5.34
N PRO A 451 -34.65 6.87 -4.58
CA PRO A 451 -35.94 6.52 -5.14
C PRO A 451 -36.60 7.74 -5.79
N ARG A 452 -37.32 7.54 -6.90
CA ARG A 452 -37.84 8.65 -7.74
C ARG A 452 -38.72 9.68 -7.02
N ASP A 453 -39.31 9.34 -5.87
CA ASP A 453 -40.20 10.21 -5.10
C ASP A 453 -39.56 10.76 -3.81
N VAL A 454 -38.29 10.44 -3.56
CA VAL A 454 -37.55 10.91 -2.39
C VAL A 454 -36.83 12.20 -2.75
N PHE A 455 -37.13 13.27 -2.01
CA PHE A 455 -36.47 14.55 -2.16
C PHE A 455 -35.01 14.43 -1.71
N ALA A 456 -34.06 14.68 -2.62
CA ALA A 456 -32.63 14.57 -2.35
C ALA A 456 -31.83 15.58 -3.17
N LEU A 457 -30.56 15.76 -2.82
CA LEU A 457 -29.59 16.57 -3.55
C LEU A 457 -28.38 15.73 -3.96
N SER A 458 -27.78 16.07 -5.09
CA SER A 458 -26.45 15.57 -5.45
C SER A 458 -25.36 16.22 -4.59
N ASP A 459 -24.13 15.73 -4.76
CA ASP A 459 -22.97 16.49 -4.30
C ASP A 459 -22.91 17.82 -5.08
N LEU A 460 -22.48 18.90 -4.41
CA LEU A 460 -22.23 20.19 -5.03
C LEU A 460 -20.91 20.14 -5.81
N LEU A 461 -20.87 20.58 -7.05
CA LEU A 461 -19.68 20.52 -7.92
C LEU A 461 -19.22 21.92 -8.27
N LEU A 462 -17.90 22.12 -8.42
CA LEU A 462 -17.36 23.37 -8.97
C LEU A 462 -17.30 23.28 -10.49
N ILE A 463 -17.80 24.30 -11.18
CA ILE A 463 -17.78 24.39 -12.63
C ILE A 463 -17.18 25.71 -13.09
N ASP A 464 -16.86 25.82 -14.38
CA ASP A 464 -16.58 27.10 -15.02
C ASP A 464 -17.72 28.10 -14.74
N PRO A 465 -17.43 29.28 -14.16
CA PRO A 465 -18.45 30.28 -13.85
C PRO A 465 -19.21 30.83 -15.07
N GLU A 466 -18.72 30.61 -16.28
CA GLU A 466 -19.38 31.00 -17.53
C GLU A 466 -20.22 29.87 -18.15
N SER A 467 -20.10 28.63 -17.65
CA SER A 467 -20.89 27.48 -18.10
C SER A 467 -22.28 27.45 -17.44
N ASP A 468 -23.26 26.97 -18.19
CA ASP A 468 -24.63 26.71 -17.73
C ASP A 468 -25.09 25.34 -18.24
N PRO A 469 -24.60 24.24 -17.63
CA PRO A 469 -24.88 22.89 -18.13
C PRO A 469 -26.34 22.49 -17.91
N ASP A 470 -26.98 21.97 -18.95
CA ASP A 470 -28.37 21.51 -18.92
C ASP A 470 -28.49 20.00 -18.64
N ASP A 471 -27.42 19.23 -18.83
CA ASP A 471 -27.37 17.80 -18.56
C ASP A 471 -26.02 17.33 -17.97
N ALA A 472 -25.91 16.03 -17.72
CA ALA A 472 -24.74 15.43 -17.08
C ALA A 472 -23.49 15.43 -17.98
N GLU A 473 -23.65 15.43 -19.30
CA GLU A 473 -22.54 15.45 -20.27
C GLU A 473 -21.95 16.86 -20.34
N GLU A 474 -22.80 17.88 -20.48
CA GLU A 474 -22.37 19.28 -20.41
C GLU A 474 -21.78 19.62 -19.03
N LEU A 475 -22.36 19.08 -17.95
CA LEU A 475 -21.83 19.25 -16.60
C LEU A 475 -20.42 18.69 -16.48
N LEU A 476 -20.16 17.50 -17.04
CA LEU A 476 -18.84 16.89 -17.04
C LEU A 476 -17.81 17.82 -17.69
N GLU A 477 -18.11 18.36 -18.87
CA GLU A 477 -17.22 19.29 -19.59
C GLU A 477 -16.94 20.57 -18.79
N ALA A 478 -17.96 21.08 -18.10
CA ALA A 478 -17.88 22.30 -17.30
C ALA A 478 -17.10 22.13 -15.98
N LEU A 479 -16.84 20.91 -15.50
CA LEU A 479 -16.18 20.69 -14.20
C LEU A 479 -14.81 21.38 -14.10
N GLN A 480 -14.56 22.00 -12.95
CA GLN A 480 -13.24 22.55 -12.63
C GLN A 480 -12.27 21.44 -12.19
N PRO A 481 -11.09 21.30 -12.82
CA PRO A 481 -10.09 20.32 -12.40
C PRO A 481 -9.31 20.77 -11.15
N SER A 482 -9.51 22.00 -10.68
CA SER A 482 -8.84 22.58 -9.52
C SER A 482 -9.86 23.02 -8.47
N MET A 483 -9.50 22.86 -7.20
CA MET A 483 -10.25 23.37 -6.05
C MET A 483 -9.73 24.73 -5.56
N VAL A 484 -8.78 25.32 -6.29
CA VAL A 484 -8.18 26.62 -6.01
C VAL A 484 -8.82 27.68 -6.90
N VAL A 485 -9.23 28.78 -6.29
CA VAL A 485 -9.91 29.91 -6.93
C VAL A 485 -9.13 31.20 -6.62
N GLY A 486 -9.05 32.13 -7.57
CA GLY A 486 -8.47 33.46 -7.33
C GLY A 486 -9.36 34.34 -6.44
N GLY A 487 -8.75 35.19 -5.58
CA GLY A 487 -9.46 36.01 -4.57
C GLY A 487 -10.54 36.99 -5.04
N ASP A 488 -10.66 37.25 -6.35
CA ASP A 488 -11.72 38.07 -6.97
C ASP A 488 -12.47 37.33 -8.10
N ALA A 489 -12.20 36.05 -8.29
CA ALA A 489 -12.82 35.26 -9.35
C ALA A 489 -14.29 34.93 -9.03
N ALA A 490 -15.07 34.71 -10.08
CA ALA A 490 -16.36 34.05 -9.96
C ALA A 490 -16.17 32.54 -9.76
N VAL A 491 -17.00 31.94 -8.93
CA VAL A 491 -17.07 30.48 -8.76
C VAL A 491 -18.39 29.99 -9.30
N GLY A 492 -18.34 29.14 -10.32
CA GLY A 492 -19.48 28.38 -10.79
C GLY A 492 -19.72 27.18 -9.89
N VAL A 493 -20.97 26.92 -9.52
CA VAL A 493 -21.35 25.66 -8.84
C VAL A 493 -22.55 25.03 -9.52
N ALA A 494 -22.60 23.69 -9.51
CA ALA A 494 -23.72 22.92 -10.04
C ALA A 494 -24.15 21.79 -9.09
N PHE A 495 -25.45 21.48 -9.11
CA PHE A 495 -26.05 20.39 -8.32
C PHE A 495 -27.39 19.95 -8.93
N GLU A 496 -27.77 18.69 -8.71
CA GLU A 496 -29.07 18.15 -9.09
C GLU A 496 -30.00 18.01 -7.89
N ILE A 497 -31.30 18.21 -8.15
CA ILE A 497 -32.39 18.00 -7.21
C ILE A 497 -33.22 16.83 -7.70
N TYR A 498 -33.54 15.89 -6.80
CA TYR A 498 -34.31 14.69 -7.10
C TYR A 498 -35.66 14.68 -6.37
N GLY A 499 -36.57 13.80 -6.77
CA GLY A 499 -37.82 13.58 -6.05
C GLY A 499 -38.84 14.71 -6.21
N LEU A 500 -38.73 15.48 -7.30
CA LEU A 500 -39.63 16.60 -7.56
C LEU A 500 -41.03 16.09 -7.89
N ARG A 501 -42.05 16.77 -7.35
CA ARG A 501 -43.45 16.33 -7.47
C ARG A 501 -43.91 16.41 -8.93
N PRO A 502 -44.55 15.36 -9.47
CA PRO A 502 -45.06 15.36 -10.85
C PRO A 502 -46.04 16.51 -11.16
N ARG A 503 -46.73 17.02 -10.14
CA ARG A 503 -47.69 18.14 -10.26
C ARG A 503 -47.05 19.52 -10.35
N GLY A 504 -45.72 19.60 -10.26
CA GLY A 504 -44.96 20.85 -10.10
C GLY A 504 -44.93 21.30 -8.64
N GLU A 505 -43.87 21.99 -8.25
CA GLU A 505 -43.72 22.62 -6.93
C GLU A 505 -42.81 23.85 -7.01
N VAL A 506 -42.86 24.68 -5.97
CA VAL A 506 -41.95 25.83 -5.83
C VAL A 506 -40.78 25.41 -4.96
N VAL A 507 -39.57 25.57 -5.48
CA VAL A 507 -38.32 25.27 -4.78
C VAL A 507 -37.66 26.58 -4.36
N HIS A 508 -37.23 26.62 -3.11
CA HIS A 508 -36.50 27.74 -2.53
C HIS A 508 -35.04 27.36 -2.33
N TYR A 509 -34.17 28.31 -2.62
CA TYR A 509 -32.73 28.12 -2.53
C TYR A 509 -32.12 29.20 -1.64
N ARG A 510 -31.07 28.81 -0.92
CA ARG A 510 -30.21 29.72 -0.19
C ARG A 510 -28.75 29.29 -0.37
N ALA A 511 -27.92 30.22 -0.82
CA ALA A 511 -26.48 30.01 -1.03
C ALA A 511 -25.68 30.95 -0.14
N TRP A 512 -24.61 30.43 0.47
CA TRP A 512 -23.63 31.25 1.21
C TRP A 512 -22.25 30.62 1.20
N VAL A 513 -21.25 31.42 1.59
CA VAL A 513 -19.86 30.98 1.77
C VAL A 513 -19.48 31.17 3.23
N GLU A 514 -18.73 30.21 3.77
CA GLU A 514 -18.20 30.29 5.13
C GLU A 514 -16.76 29.74 5.19
N PRO A 515 -15.92 30.22 6.13
CA PRO A 515 -14.61 29.62 6.35
C PRO A 515 -14.74 28.15 6.72
N GLN A 516 -13.83 27.32 6.21
CA GLN A 516 -13.74 25.93 6.63
C GLN A 516 -13.22 25.92 8.07
N SER A 517 -14.04 25.48 9.03
CA SER A 517 -13.57 25.34 10.40
C SER A 517 -12.69 24.09 10.51
N GLU A 518 -11.39 24.27 10.77
CA GLU A 518 -10.49 23.17 11.13
C GLU A 518 -11.04 22.42 12.34
N GLY A 519 -11.25 21.12 12.18
CA GLY A 519 -11.72 20.24 13.24
C GLY A 519 -10.70 20.14 14.38
N LEU A 520 -11.22 20.02 15.60
CA LEU A 520 -10.56 19.73 16.88
C LEU A 520 -10.06 20.91 17.76
N LEU A 521 -9.51 22.02 17.24
CA LEU A 521 -8.98 23.09 18.12
C LEU A 521 -9.99 24.17 18.57
N THR A 522 -11.19 24.26 17.98
CA THR A 522 -12.19 25.31 18.35
C THR A 522 -13.31 24.83 19.28
N ARG A 523 -13.32 23.58 19.74
CA ARG A 523 -14.30 23.13 20.75
C ARG A 523 -14.09 23.77 22.13
N PHE A 524 -12.91 24.30 22.44
CA PHE A 524 -12.64 25.00 23.70
C PHE A 524 -13.00 26.50 23.71
N GLY A 525 -13.46 27.06 22.58
CA GLY A 525 -13.71 28.50 22.44
C GLY A 525 -15.18 28.96 22.43
N ARG A 526 -16.17 28.06 22.46
CA ARG A 526 -17.61 28.43 22.32
C ARG A 526 -18.32 28.82 23.63
N TRP A 527 -17.59 29.31 24.64
CA TRP A 527 -18.19 29.89 25.85
C TRP A 527 -18.29 31.42 25.84
N LEU A 528 -17.59 32.10 24.93
CA LEU A 528 -17.78 33.54 24.73
C LEU A 528 -18.84 33.79 23.66
N GLY A 529 -20.07 34.06 24.11
CA GLY A 529 -21.22 34.44 23.30
C GLY A 529 -21.00 35.75 22.55
N ILE A 530 -20.24 35.69 21.46
CA ILE A 530 -20.05 36.79 20.52
C ILE A 530 -20.92 36.52 19.30
N GLY A 531 -21.98 37.32 19.18
CA GLY A 531 -22.76 37.65 17.99
C GLY A 531 -22.81 36.62 16.87
N ARG A 532 -23.99 36.02 16.69
CA ARG A 532 -24.42 35.36 15.46
C ARG A 532 -24.38 36.40 14.32
N ARG A 533 -23.22 36.60 13.70
CA ARG A 533 -23.09 37.41 12.48
C ARG A 533 -24.00 36.78 11.43
N GLU A 534 -24.96 37.54 10.92
CA GLU A 534 -25.76 37.11 9.77
C GLU A 534 -24.80 36.82 8.62
N LYS A 535 -24.82 35.58 8.13
CA LYS A 535 -24.02 35.16 6.98
C LYS A 535 -24.60 35.85 5.74
N ALA A 536 -23.77 36.56 4.97
CA ALA A 536 -24.18 37.06 3.68
C ALA A 536 -24.64 35.87 2.82
N SER A 537 -25.92 35.88 2.44
CA SER A 537 -26.53 34.78 1.71
C SER A 537 -27.40 35.33 0.59
N VAL A 538 -27.43 34.61 -0.52
CA VAL A 538 -28.33 34.88 -1.65
C VAL A 538 -29.48 33.89 -1.56
N SER A 539 -30.71 34.36 -1.72
CA SER A 539 -31.88 33.48 -1.77
C SER A 539 -32.76 33.80 -2.97
N TRP A 540 -33.29 32.75 -3.58
CA TRP A 540 -34.19 32.85 -4.72
C TRP A 540 -35.21 31.71 -4.69
N ARG A 541 -36.21 31.79 -5.56
CA ARG A 541 -37.28 30.80 -5.68
C ARG A 541 -37.58 30.54 -7.15
N GLU A 542 -37.89 29.30 -7.47
CA GLU A 542 -38.23 28.87 -8.83
C GLU A 542 -39.47 27.99 -8.82
N SER A 543 -40.27 28.10 -9.87
CA SER A 543 -41.41 27.20 -10.11
C SER A 543 -40.96 26.10 -11.06
N VAL A 544 -41.00 24.85 -10.57
CA VAL A 544 -40.60 23.68 -11.35
C VAL A 544 -41.77 23.21 -12.22
N PRO A 545 -41.58 23.02 -13.54
CA PRO A 545 -42.61 22.51 -14.44
C PRO A 545 -43.15 21.15 -14.03
N ARG A 546 -44.36 20.82 -14.51
CA ARG A 546 -44.96 19.50 -14.30
C ARG A 546 -44.17 18.42 -15.03
N GLY A 547 -44.05 17.25 -14.40
CA GLY A 547 -43.36 16.10 -14.97
C GLY A 547 -41.83 16.13 -14.85
N THR A 548 -41.25 17.19 -14.29
CA THR A 548 -39.82 17.26 -13.98
C THR A 548 -39.53 16.43 -12.72
N GLY A 549 -38.89 15.27 -12.88
CA GLY A 549 -38.51 14.40 -11.75
C GLY A 549 -37.13 14.73 -11.17
N THR A 550 -36.22 15.20 -12.02
CA THR A 550 -34.86 15.64 -11.68
C THR A 550 -34.61 17.01 -12.29
N LEU A 551 -33.88 17.87 -11.59
CA LEU A 551 -33.55 19.22 -12.03
C LEU A 551 -32.07 19.52 -11.78
N LEU A 552 -31.29 19.71 -12.85
CA LEU A 552 -29.93 20.23 -12.76
C LEU A 552 -29.98 21.76 -12.63
N ARG A 553 -29.15 22.30 -11.73
CA ARG A 553 -29.00 23.73 -11.54
C ARG A 553 -27.55 24.13 -11.46
N SER A 554 -27.24 25.25 -12.09
CA SER A 554 -25.97 25.92 -12.03
C SER A 554 -26.15 27.34 -11.44
N LEU A 555 -25.13 27.88 -10.81
CA LEU A 555 -25.08 29.31 -10.47
C LEU A 555 -23.63 29.82 -10.41
N SER A 556 -23.45 31.09 -10.76
CA SER A 556 -22.16 31.78 -10.70
C SER A 556 -22.15 32.77 -9.53
N ILE A 557 -21.24 32.58 -8.57
CA ILE A 557 -21.09 33.42 -7.38
C ILE A 557 -19.81 34.24 -7.50
N ARG A 558 -19.94 35.57 -7.50
CA ARG A 558 -18.77 36.45 -7.33
C ARG A 558 -18.41 36.58 -5.84
N LEU A 559 -17.13 36.44 -5.53
CA LEU A 559 -16.59 36.45 -4.17
C LEU A 559 -15.71 37.68 -3.89
N PRO A 560 -16.26 38.92 -3.95
CA PRO A 560 -15.44 40.12 -3.83
C PRO A 560 -14.79 40.23 -2.45
N GLY A 561 -13.46 40.39 -2.43
CA GLY A 561 -12.71 40.66 -1.20
C GLY A 561 -12.61 39.46 -0.24
N LEU A 562 -12.70 38.22 -0.75
CA LEU A 562 -12.39 37.04 0.05
C LEU A 562 -10.87 36.96 0.25
N GLY A 563 -10.42 36.84 1.51
CA GLY A 563 -9.01 36.66 1.80
C GLY A 563 -8.48 35.30 1.38
N GLN A 564 -7.16 35.12 1.36
CA GLN A 564 -6.54 33.81 1.21
C GLN A 564 -6.97 32.87 2.34
N GLY A 565 -7.31 31.63 2.02
CA GLY A 565 -7.67 30.62 3.01
C GLY A 565 -8.60 29.53 2.49
N ALA A 566 -8.97 28.62 3.38
CA ALA A 566 -9.91 27.53 3.09
C ALA A 566 -11.35 27.93 3.42
N TYR A 567 -12.25 27.70 2.46
CA TYR A 567 -13.66 28.06 2.53
C TYR A 567 -14.54 26.90 2.07
N GLN A 568 -15.83 26.99 2.36
CA GLN A 568 -16.84 26.10 1.77
C GLN A 568 -18.04 26.89 1.28
N ILE A 569 -18.53 26.51 0.10
CA ILE A 569 -19.82 26.96 -0.43
C ILE A 569 -20.88 26.01 0.08
N VAL A 570 -22.00 26.55 0.56
CA VAL A 570 -23.14 25.78 1.02
C VAL A 570 -24.39 26.20 0.25
N ILE A 571 -25.11 25.22 -0.29
CA ILE A 571 -26.41 25.38 -0.90
C ILE A 571 -27.44 24.65 -0.04
N GLU A 572 -28.44 25.39 0.42
CA GLU A 572 -29.63 24.87 1.07
C GLU A 572 -30.81 24.94 0.11
N VAL A 573 -31.55 23.84 0.01
CA VAL A 573 -32.73 23.69 -0.84
C VAL A 573 -33.89 23.23 0.01
N PHE A 574 -35.04 23.89 -0.11
CA PHE A 574 -36.26 23.46 0.57
C PHE A 574 -37.50 23.69 -0.30
N ALA A 575 -38.50 22.84 -0.08
CA ALA A 575 -39.80 22.90 -0.73
C ALA A 575 -40.91 22.78 0.32
N GLU A 576 -42.11 23.28 0.01
CA GLU A 576 -43.19 23.34 0.98
C GLU A 576 -43.60 21.95 1.50
N GLY A 577 -43.55 21.79 2.82
CA GLY A 577 -43.86 20.54 3.52
C GLY A 577 -42.77 19.48 3.42
N ARG A 578 -41.52 19.86 3.11
CA ARG A 578 -40.35 18.98 3.08
C ARG A 578 -39.25 19.50 4.01
N GLU A 579 -38.43 18.61 4.52
CA GLU A 579 -37.24 18.99 5.28
C GLU A 579 -36.23 19.68 4.35
N PRO A 580 -35.57 20.77 4.82
CA PRO A 580 -34.49 21.39 4.07
C PRO A 580 -33.32 20.42 3.87
N LEU A 581 -32.77 20.41 2.67
CA LEU A 581 -31.57 19.66 2.32
C LEU A 581 -30.40 20.62 2.13
N GLN A 582 -29.20 20.17 2.46
CA GLN A 582 -27.99 20.96 2.29
C GLN A 582 -26.92 20.13 1.57
N THR A 583 -26.18 20.79 0.69
CA THR A 583 -24.98 20.26 0.05
C THR A 583 -23.87 21.31 0.12
N ARG A 584 -22.63 20.86 0.20
CA ARG A 584 -21.48 21.73 0.44
C ARG A 584 -20.27 21.31 -0.38
N ARG A 585 -19.41 22.27 -0.71
CA ARG A 585 -18.14 22.02 -1.42
C ARG A 585 -17.03 22.88 -0.85
N PRO A 586 -15.95 22.29 -0.29
CA PRO A 586 -14.75 23.04 0.09
C PRO A 586 -14.00 23.55 -1.14
N PHE A 587 -13.31 24.68 -1.00
CA PHE A 587 -12.39 25.26 -1.97
C PHE A 587 -11.36 26.15 -1.26
N THR A 588 -10.25 26.43 -1.93
CA THR A 588 -9.18 27.30 -1.40
C THR A 588 -9.11 28.57 -2.22
N VAL A 589 -8.93 29.71 -1.55
CA VAL A 589 -8.65 30.98 -2.21
C VAL A 589 -7.17 31.31 -2.09
N GLU A 590 -6.53 31.61 -3.23
CA GLU A 590 -5.15 32.06 -3.32
C GLU A 590 -5.05 33.47 -3.94
N SER A 591 -4.06 34.24 -3.51
CA SER A 591 -3.81 35.59 -4.01
C SER A 591 -2.92 35.53 -5.25
N GLY A 592 -3.40 36.01 -6.41
CA GLY A 592 -2.57 36.27 -7.59
C GLY A 592 -2.44 35.14 -8.62
N LEU A 593 -3.50 34.35 -8.84
CA LEU A 593 -3.63 33.53 -10.05
C LEU A 593 -3.92 34.36 -11.30
#